data_AF-A0A7G9WJ81-F1
#
_entry.id   AF-A0A7G9WJ81-F1
#
_cell.length_a   1.000
_cell.length_b   1.000
_cell.length_c   1.000
_cell.angle_alpha   90.00
_cell.angle_beta   90.00
_cell.angle_gamma   90.00
#
_symmetry.space_group_name_H-M   'P 1'
#
loop_
_entity.id
_entity.type
_entity.pdbx_description
1 polymer ?
#
loop_
_entity_poly.entity_id
_entity_poly.type
_entity_poly.pdbx_seq_one_letter_code
_entity_poly.pdbx_strand_id
1 'polypeptide(L)' 'MAEAPAPGRGQHLCLTDLLDQDTSSYEFFYSQPDAVQQKIREADPSSFEEMQDTVAAFS' A
#
# COMPACT_ATOMS: atom_id res chain seq x y z
N MET A 1 22.86 35.89 18.99
CA MET A 1 22.86 34.57 18.33
C MET A 1 21.53 33.94 18.69
N ALA A 2 20.59 33.89 17.75
CA ALA A 2 19.24 33.39 18.01
C ALA A 2 19.25 31.86 17.91
N GLU A 3 18.80 31.22 18.98
CA GLU A 3 18.66 29.78 19.13
C GLU A 3 17.61 29.24 18.15
N ALA A 4 17.98 28.25 17.34
CA ALA A 4 17.08 27.61 16.39
C ALA A 4 16.01 26.80 17.14
N PRO A 5 14.73 26.83 16.72
CA PRO A 5 13.68 26.10 17.42
C PRO A 5 13.88 24.59 17.29
N ALA A 6 13.80 23.89 18.42
CA ALA A 6 13.77 22.43 18.49
C ALA A 6 12.64 21.87 17.60
N PRO A 7 12.85 20.75 16.89
CA PRO A 7 11.78 20.15 16.09
C PRO A 7 10.61 19.76 17.00
N GLY A 8 9.45 20.34 16.71
CA GLY A 8 8.22 20.18 17.47
C GLY A 8 7.80 18.72 17.59
N ARG A 9 7.65 18.29 18.84
CA ARG A 9 6.87 17.10 19.21
C ARG A 9 5.42 17.33 18.76
N GLY A 10 4.95 16.55 17.80
CA GLY A 10 3.55 16.57 17.40
C GLY A 10 3.30 16.27 15.93
N GLN A 11 3.95 15.22 15.38
CA GLN A 11 3.43 14.64 14.15
C GLN A 11 2.15 13.91 14.53
N HIS A 12 1.01 14.55 14.27
CA HIS A 12 -0.29 13.90 14.28
C HIS A 12 -0.31 12.98 13.06
N LEU A 13 0.44 11.88 13.15
CA LEU A 13 0.44 10.81 12.17
C LEU A 13 -0.98 10.27 12.24
N CYS A 14 -1.82 10.69 11.30
CA CYS A 14 -3.11 10.05 11.10
C CYS A 14 -2.85 8.55 11.03
N LEU A 15 -3.71 7.73 11.63
CA LEU A 15 -3.47 6.27 11.63
C LEU A 15 -3.24 5.75 10.20
N THR A 16 -3.86 6.38 9.20
CA THR A 16 -3.60 6.17 7.77
C THR A 16 -2.14 6.42 7.37
N ASP A 17 -1.50 7.47 7.85
CA ASP A 17 -0.08 7.83 7.58
C ASP A 17 0.89 6.86 8.27
N LEU A 18 0.48 6.29 9.41
CA LEU A 18 1.24 5.23 10.11
C LEU A 18 1.04 3.84 9.50
N LEU A 19 -0.10 3.63 8.83
CA LEU A 19 -0.53 2.39 8.17
C LEU A 19 -0.22 2.37 6.67
N ASP A 20 0.25 3.48 6.09
CA ASP A 20 0.93 3.55 4.79
C ASP A 20 2.31 2.86 4.84
N GLN A 21 2.46 1.86 5.71
CA GLN A 21 3.55 0.91 5.62
C GLN A 21 3.31 0.14 4.33
N ASP A 22 4.18 0.42 3.36
CA ASP A 22 4.29 -0.19 2.04
C ASP A 22 3.87 -1.68 2.10
N THR A 23 2.60 -1.92 1.78
CA THR A 23 2.08 -3.29 1.77
C THR A 23 2.74 -3.96 0.58
N SER A 24 3.60 -4.93 0.86
CA SER A 24 4.33 -5.62 -0.20
C SER A 24 3.37 -6.28 -1.18
N SER A 25 3.76 -6.38 -2.46
CA SER A 25 2.95 -7.04 -3.50
C SER A 25 2.48 -8.44 -3.12
N TYR A 26 3.29 -9.15 -2.33
CA TYR A 26 2.93 -10.42 -1.72
C TYR A 26 1.73 -10.29 -0.76
N GLU A 27 1.80 -9.39 0.23
CA GLU A 27 0.70 -9.22 1.19
C GLU A 27 -0.57 -8.72 0.51
N PHE A 28 -0.44 -7.78 -0.43
CA PHE A 28 -1.58 -7.31 -1.21
C PHE A 28 -2.25 -8.44 -1.97
N PHE A 29 -1.49 -9.31 -2.64
CA PHE A 29 -2.02 -10.48 -3.35
C PHE A 29 -2.80 -11.42 -2.43
N TYR A 30 -2.22 -11.79 -1.28
CA TYR A 30 -2.87 -12.72 -0.34
C TYR A 30 -4.02 -12.11 0.45
N SER A 31 -4.13 -10.77 0.48
CA SER A 31 -5.29 -10.09 1.05
C SER A 31 -6.53 -10.15 0.16
N GLN A 32 -6.37 -10.49 -1.13
CA GLN A 32 -7.49 -10.55 -2.08
C GLN A 32 -8.31 -11.85 -1.94
N PRO A 33 -9.60 -11.84 -2.35
CA PRO A 33 -10.42 -13.06 -2.43
C PRO A 33 -9.81 -14.09 -3.40
N ASP A 34 -10.02 -15.40 -3.15
CA ASP A 34 -9.50 -16.48 -4.01
C ASP A 34 -9.84 -16.32 -5.51
N ALA A 35 -11.03 -15.79 -5.82
CA ALA A 35 -11.45 -15.52 -7.19
C ALA A 35 -10.57 -14.45 -7.87
N VAL A 36 -10.21 -13.41 -7.12
CA VAL A 36 -9.35 -12.31 -7.60
C VAL A 36 -7.90 -12.77 -7.66
N GLN A 37 -7.43 -13.57 -6.69
CA GLN A 37 -6.11 -14.18 -6.74
C GLN A 37 -5.90 -15.04 -7.99
N GLN A 38 -6.92 -15.83 -8.38
CA GLN A 38 -6.87 -16.58 -9.63
C GLN A 38 -6.77 -15.65 -10.84
N LYS A 39 -7.54 -14.55 -10.87
CA LYS A 39 -7.47 -13.57 -11.96
C LYS A 39 -6.11 -12.89 -12.07
N ILE A 40 -5.52 -12.52 -10.94
CA ILE A 40 -4.16 -11.98 -10.92
C ILE A 40 -3.15 -13.02 -11.44
N ARG A 41 -3.27 -14.29 -11.07
CA ARG A 41 -2.40 -15.36 -11.60
C ARG A 41 -2.59 -15.60 -13.10
N GLU A 42 -3.82 -15.47 -13.60
CA GLU A 42 -4.12 -15.57 -15.05
C GLU A 42 -3.59 -14.35 -15.81
N ALA A 43 -3.63 -13.16 -15.20
CA ALA A 43 -3.12 -11.91 -15.77
C ALA A 43 -1.59 -11.80 -15.74
N ASP A 44 -0.93 -12.51 -14.81
CA ASP A 44 0.53 -12.53 -14.61
C ASP A 44 1.18 -11.13 -14.63
N PRO A 45 0.74 -10.20 -13.75
CA PRO A 45 1.24 -8.84 -13.74
C PRO A 45 2.73 -8.81 -13.40
N SER A 46 3.50 -8.05 -14.18
CA SER A 46 4.95 -7.91 -13.97
C SER A 46 5.30 -6.84 -12.93
N SER A 47 4.33 -6.00 -12.55
CA SER A 47 4.50 -4.90 -11.61
C SER A 47 3.39 -4.86 -10.56
N PHE A 48 3.67 -4.21 -9.42
CA PHE A 48 2.67 -4.07 -8.36
C PHE A 48 1.46 -3.22 -8.80
N GLU A 49 1.71 -2.15 -9.55
CA GLU A 49 0.64 -1.32 -10.14
C GLU A 49 -0.28 -2.13 -11.08
N GLU A 50 0.27 -3.02 -11.91
CA GLU A 50 -0.53 -3.89 -12.79
C GLU A 50 -1.39 -4.87 -12.00
N MET A 51 -0.87 -5.38 -10.88
CA MET A 51 -1.64 -6.22 -9.96
C MET A 51 -2.79 -5.43 -9.33
N GLN A 52 -2.56 -4.18 -8.91
CA GLN A 52 -3.59 -3.32 -8.36
C GLN A 52 -4.66 -2.95 -9.38
N ASP A 53 -4.27 -2.67 -10.63
CA ASP A 53 -5.20 -2.42 -11.73
C ASP A 53 -6.06 -3.66 -12.03
N THR A 54 -5.43 -4.84 -12.01
CA THR A 54 -6.14 -6.13 -12.11
C THR A 54 -7.06 -6.39 -10.93
N VAL A 55 -6.80 -5.88 -9.73
CA VAL A 55 -7.77 -5.96 -8.63
C VAL A 55 -8.90 -4.97 -8.84
N ALA A 56 -8.58 -3.73 -9.19
CA ALA A 56 -9.55 -2.64 -9.38
C ALA A 56 -10.55 -2.94 -10.50
N ALA A 57 -10.13 -3.65 -11.55
CA ALA A 57 -11.00 -4.08 -12.65
C ALA A 57 -12.04 -5.14 -12.24
N PHE A 58 -11.85 -5.81 -11.09
CA PHE A 58 -12.69 -6.92 -10.61
C PHE A 58 -13.33 -6.66 -9.24
N SER A 59 -13.13 -5.46 -8.67
CA SER A 59 -13.69 -5.02 -7.39
C SER A 59 -15.07 -4.38 -7.51
#